data_AF-A0AAV3UGV1-F1
#
_entry.id   AF-A0AAV3UGV1-F1
#
_cell.length_a   1.000
_cell.length_b   1.000
_cell.length_c   1.000
_cell.angle_alpha   90.00
_cell.angle_beta   90.00
_cell.angle_gamma   90.00
#
_symmetry.space_group_name_H-M   'P 1'
#
loop_
_entity.id
_entity.type
_entity.pdbx_description
1 polymer ?
#
loop_
_entity_poly.entity_id
_entity_poly.type
_entity_poly.pdbx_seq_one_letter_code
_entity_poly.pdbx_strand_id
1 'polypeptide(L)'
;MSQVPNPTGTEITASGVEHLSWIQRAKETGQDRARNIRDKHGTNDPFQIALEGDIEINRDTWDGFDSVQLLGTYSDDVITLYEAQIDRVADTADIDRIVLREAVCSHELAHYLLEQNPPEWRDQYSPIERVLRWLPLRRTSRPSRRSLEECAAHSFATTLVPESVVSFAQQSQ
;
A
#
# COMPACT_ATOMS: atom_id res chain seq x y z
N MET A 1 -21.23 -40.82 33.05
CA MET A 1 -21.39 -40.03 31.82
C MET A 1 -20.24 -39.04 31.77
N SER A 2 -19.21 -39.36 30.99
CA SER A 2 -18.05 -38.49 30.77
C SER A 2 -18.44 -37.37 29.83
N GLN A 3 -18.26 -36.12 30.26
CA GLN A 3 -18.30 -34.98 29.35
C GLN A 3 -16.91 -34.79 28.73
N VAL A 4 -16.91 -34.75 27.41
CA VAL A 4 -15.78 -34.53 26.52
C VAL A 4 -15.31 -33.07 26.68
N PRO A 5 -14.00 -32.80 26.80
CA PRO A 5 -13.49 -31.42 26.72
C PRO A 5 -13.56 -30.92 25.27
N ASN A 6 -14.13 -29.74 25.11
CA ASN A 6 -14.26 -29.02 23.84
C ASN A 6 -12.94 -28.24 23.60
N PRO A 7 -12.12 -28.54 22.58
CA PRO A 7 -10.93 -27.75 22.29
C PRO A 7 -11.26 -26.74 21.19
N THR A 8 -11.84 -25.60 21.57
CA THR A 8 -11.99 -24.45 20.66
C THR A 8 -11.64 -23.18 21.42
N GLY A 9 -10.37 -23.11 21.80
CA GLY A 9 -9.74 -21.87 22.22
C GLY A 9 -8.57 -21.61 21.30
N THR A 10 -8.82 -21.07 20.11
CA THR A 10 -7.76 -20.40 19.37
C THR A 10 -7.39 -19.19 20.22
N GLU A 11 -6.30 -19.31 20.98
CA GLU A 11 -5.73 -18.19 21.73
C GLU A 11 -5.34 -17.09 20.73
N ILE A 12 -6.26 -16.15 20.52
CA ILE A 12 -5.94 -14.87 19.90
C ILE A 12 -5.08 -14.14 20.94
N THR A 13 -3.77 -14.34 20.84
CA THR A 13 -2.82 -13.64 21.72
C THR A 13 -3.01 -12.13 21.55
N ALA A 14 -2.86 -11.36 22.63
CA ALA A 14 -2.96 -9.89 22.60
C ALA A 14 -2.08 -9.25 21.50
N SER A 15 -0.98 -9.92 21.12
CA SER A 15 -0.11 -9.52 20.00
C SER A 15 -0.79 -9.54 18.63
N GLY A 16 -1.71 -10.48 18.39
CA GLY A 16 -2.48 -10.58 17.15
C GLY A 16 -3.54 -9.48 17.03
N VAL A 17 -4.14 -9.09 18.16
CA VAL A 17 -5.11 -7.98 18.24
C VAL A 17 -4.43 -6.64 17.94
N GLU A 18 -3.24 -6.40 18.50
CA GLU A 18 -2.46 -5.19 18.19
C GLU A 18 -1.93 -5.17 16.75
N HIS A 19 -1.47 -6.30 16.22
CA HIS A 19 -0.99 -6.37 14.83
C HIS A 19 -2.12 -6.04 13.83
N LEU A 20 -3.31 -6.62 14.03
CA LEU A 20 -4.48 -6.34 13.20
C LEU A 20 -4.92 -4.88 13.31
N SER A 21 -4.76 -4.25 14.48
CA SER A 21 -5.11 -2.84 14.65
C SER A 21 -4.17 -1.89 13.88
N TRP A 22 -2.87 -2.17 13.80
CA TRP A 22 -1.94 -1.34 13.01
C TRP A 22 -2.22 -1.40 11.51
N ILE A 23 -2.41 -2.62 10.99
CA ILE A 23 -2.74 -2.82 9.58
C ILE A 23 -4.08 -2.17 9.25
N GLN A 24 -5.08 -2.33 10.10
CA GLN A 24 -6.39 -1.69 9.92
C GLN A 24 -6.28 -0.16 9.88
N ARG A 25 -5.52 0.45 10.81
CA ARG A 25 -5.27 1.90 10.81
C ARG A 25 -4.57 2.37 9.53
N ALA A 26 -3.61 1.60 9.02
CA ALA A 26 -2.93 1.91 7.76
C ALA A 26 -3.91 1.86 6.57
N LYS A 27 -4.76 0.82 6.51
CA LYS A 27 -5.83 0.72 5.50
C LYS A 27 -6.77 1.91 5.53
N GLU A 28 -7.32 2.22 6.71
CA GLU A 28 -8.22 3.36 6.93
C GLU A 28 -7.55 4.67 6.50
N THR A 29 -6.28 4.87 6.86
CA THR A 29 -5.50 6.04 6.43
C THR A 29 -5.43 6.15 4.91
N GLY A 30 -5.17 5.05 4.20
CA GLY A 30 -5.15 5.03 2.73
C GLY A 30 -6.51 5.37 2.13
N GLN A 31 -7.57 4.74 2.62
CA GLN A 31 -8.95 4.94 2.16
C GLN A 31 -9.43 6.38 2.38
N ASP A 32 -9.17 6.95 3.56
CA ASP A 32 -9.55 8.32 3.89
C ASP A 32 -8.83 9.33 2.99
N ARG A 33 -7.53 9.12 2.74
CA ARG A 33 -6.76 9.97 1.82
C ARG A 33 -7.27 9.91 0.39
N ALA A 34 -7.61 8.72 -0.09
CA ALA A 34 -8.18 8.55 -1.43
C ALA A 34 -9.51 9.30 -1.57
N ARG A 35 -10.38 9.23 -0.56
CA ARG A 35 -11.63 10.02 -0.54
C ARG A 35 -11.35 11.52 -0.51
N ASN A 36 -10.47 11.97 0.38
CA ASN A 36 -10.17 13.38 0.54
C ASN A 36 -9.52 14.00 -0.71
N ILE A 37 -8.60 13.29 -1.35
CA ILE A 37 -7.93 13.79 -2.56
C ILE A 37 -8.91 13.84 -3.74
N ARG A 38 -9.77 12.83 -3.89
CA ARG A 38 -10.84 12.84 -4.88
C ARG A 38 -11.77 14.02 -4.65
N ASP A 39 -12.22 14.24 -3.42
CA ASP A 39 -13.15 15.31 -3.10
C ASP A 39 -12.50 16.70 -3.31
N LYS A 40 -11.18 16.81 -3.07
CA LYS A 40 -10.40 18.04 -3.33
C LYS A 40 -10.27 18.35 -4.83
N HIS A 41 -9.98 17.34 -5.66
CA HIS A 41 -9.67 17.52 -7.08
C HIS A 41 -10.88 17.28 -8.01
N GLY A 42 -11.97 16.70 -7.49
CA GLY A 42 -13.19 16.40 -8.25
C GLY A 42 -13.05 15.26 -9.27
N THR A 43 -11.99 14.45 -9.17
CA THR A 43 -11.66 13.38 -10.12
C THR A 43 -11.09 12.15 -9.40
N ASN A 44 -11.20 10.98 -10.04
CA ASN A 44 -10.51 9.76 -9.62
C ASN A 44 -9.23 9.50 -10.44
N ASP A 45 -8.97 10.30 -11.48
CA ASP A 45 -7.82 10.13 -12.35
C ASP A 45 -6.52 10.47 -11.60
N PRO A 46 -5.65 9.48 -11.30
CA PRO A 46 -4.42 9.72 -10.55
C PRO A 46 -3.42 10.59 -11.34
N PHE A 47 -3.45 10.56 -12.68
CA PHE A 47 -2.58 11.39 -13.51
C PHE A 47 -2.99 12.85 -13.42
N GLN A 48 -4.29 13.13 -13.47
CA GLN A 48 -4.81 14.49 -13.29
C GLN A 48 -4.51 15.02 -11.88
N ILE A 49 -4.72 14.20 -10.84
CA ILE A 49 -4.41 14.59 -9.45
C ILE A 49 -2.93 14.90 -9.28
N ALA A 50 -2.04 14.06 -9.83
CA ALA A 50 -0.60 14.27 -9.77
C ALA A 50 -0.19 15.56 -10.50
N LEU A 51 -0.72 15.81 -11.70
CA LEU A 51 -0.47 17.03 -12.46
C LEU A 51 -0.92 18.29 -11.70
N GLU A 52 -2.10 18.27 -11.09
CA GLU A 52 -2.63 19.40 -10.29
C GLU A 52 -1.91 19.57 -8.95
N GLY A 53 -1.19 18.54 -8.49
CA GLY A 53 -0.36 18.55 -7.30
C GLY A 53 1.11 18.94 -7.55
N ASP A 54 1.45 19.37 -8.77
CA ASP A 54 2.82 19.64 -9.21
C ASP A 54 3.78 18.44 -9.06
N ILE A 55 3.24 17.21 -9.18
CA ILE A 55 4.02 15.97 -9.13
C ILE A 55 4.39 15.57 -10.56
N GLU A 56 5.67 15.38 -10.82
CA GLU A 56 6.12 14.93 -12.14
C GLU A 56 5.80 13.44 -12.34
N ILE A 57 5.33 13.09 -13.54
CA ILE A 57 5.14 11.69 -13.95
C ILE A 57 6.13 11.39 -15.07
N ASN A 58 7.16 10.63 -14.72
CA ASN A 58 8.13 10.10 -15.67
C ASN A 58 7.69 8.71 -16.15
N ARG A 59 7.83 8.45 -17.46
CA ARG A 59 7.58 7.13 -18.05
C ARG A 59 8.91 6.57 -18.51
N ASP A 60 9.39 5.56 -17.80
CA ASP A 60 10.68 4.94 -18.06
C ASP A 60 10.47 3.61 -18.82
N THR A 61 11.30 3.37 -19.82
CA THR A 61 11.30 2.13 -20.60
C THR A 61 12.19 1.04 -19.99
N TRP A 62 12.70 1.25 -18.78
CA TRP A 62 13.51 0.28 -18.06
C TRP A 62 12.73 -1.02 -17.89
N ASP A 63 13.36 -2.11 -18.34
CA ASP A 63 12.73 -3.43 -18.43
C ASP A 63 13.25 -4.41 -17.37
N GLY A 64 13.84 -3.87 -16.31
CA GLY A 64 14.16 -4.65 -15.13
C GLY A 64 15.27 -5.69 -15.29
N PHE A 65 15.29 -6.57 -14.29
CA PHE A 65 15.88 -7.91 -14.36
C PHE A 65 14.73 -8.91 -14.18
N ASP A 66 14.78 -10.08 -14.81
CA ASP A 66 13.67 -11.06 -14.82
C ASP A 66 13.14 -11.46 -13.43
N SER A 67 13.94 -11.28 -12.37
CA SER A 67 13.59 -11.64 -11.00
C SER A 67 12.95 -10.52 -10.17
N VAL A 68 12.87 -9.28 -10.69
CA VAL A 68 12.34 -8.13 -9.95
C VAL A 68 11.25 -7.44 -10.77
N GLN A 69 10.02 -7.55 -10.29
CA GLN A 69 8.88 -6.81 -10.83
C GLN A 69 8.71 -5.52 -10.03
N LEU A 70 9.13 -4.42 -10.63
CA LEU A 70 8.94 -3.06 -10.11
C LEU A 70 8.17 -2.28 -11.17
N LEU A 71 6.93 -1.90 -10.85
CA LEU A 71 6.01 -1.28 -11.81
C LEU A 71 6.03 0.25 -11.74
N GLY A 72 6.31 0.78 -10.55
CA GLY A 72 6.52 2.19 -10.34
C GLY A 72 7.39 2.46 -9.12
N THR A 73 7.82 3.71 -9.01
CA THR A 73 8.48 4.25 -7.81
C THR A 73 8.13 5.72 -7.67
N TYR A 74 8.06 6.19 -6.43
CA TYR A 74 8.04 7.61 -6.11
C TYR A 74 9.31 8.02 -5.35
N SER A 75 9.97 9.09 -5.81
CA SER A 75 11.11 9.74 -5.15
C SER A 75 11.21 11.20 -5.59
N ASP A 76 11.58 12.10 -4.68
CA ASP A 76 11.89 13.50 -4.97
C ASP A 76 10.81 14.22 -5.81
N ASP A 77 9.54 14.04 -5.43
CA ASP A 77 8.36 14.60 -6.13
C ASP A 77 8.15 14.08 -7.57
N VAL A 78 8.80 12.97 -7.94
CA VAL A 78 8.66 12.29 -9.24
C VAL A 78 8.07 10.90 -9.04
N ILE A 79 6.94 10.63 -9.72
CA ILE A 79 6.40 9.29 -9.94
C ILE A 79 7.01 8.75 -11.23
N THR A 80 7.79 7.69 -11.15
CA THR A 80 8.29 6.95 -12.31
C THR A 80 7.45 5.70 -12.53
N LEU A 81 6.91 5.55 -13.74
CA LEU A 81 6.20 4.35 -14.19
C LEU A 81 7.11 3.56 -15.14
N TYR A 82 7.36 2.30 -14.83
CA TYR A 82 8.20 1.41 -15.65
C TYR A 82 7.34 0.72 -16.71
N GLU A 83 7.20 1.38 -17.86
CA GLU A 83 6.25 1.03 -18.92
C GLU A 83 6.45 -0.41 -19.44
N ALA A 84 7.70 -0.84 -19.64
CA ALA A 84 7.99 -2.18 -20.13
C ALA A 84 7.56 -3.28 -19.13
N GLN A 85 7.74 -3.03 -17.84
CA GLN A 85 7.31 -3.94 -16.77
C GLN A 85 5.79 -3.95 -16.62
N ILE A 86 5.16 -2.78 -16.67
CA ILE A 86 3.70 -2.64 -16.65
C ILE A 86 3.08 -3.39 -17.82
N ASP A 87 3.57 -3.18 -19.04
CA ASP A 87 3.06 -3.87 -20.24
C ASP A 87 3.21 -5.38 -20.12
N ARG A 88 4.36 -5.87 -19.62
CA ARG A 88 4.59 -7.30 -19.41
C ARG A 88 3.65 -7.91 -18.39
N VAL A 89 3.42 -7.23 -17.26
CA VAL A 89 2.48 -7.71 -16.24
C VAL A 89 1.05 -7.65 -16.75
N ALA A 90 0.67 -6.59 -17.45
CA ALA A 90 -0.64 -6.48 -18.11
C ALA A 90 -0.88 -7.65 -19.08
N ASP A 91 0.09 -7.96 -19.95
CA ASP A 91 -0.02 -9.07 -20.90
C ASP A 91 -0.08 -10.43 -20.20
N THR A 92 0.74 -10.63 -19.16
CA THR A 92 0.78 -11.92 -18.43
C THR A 92 -0.50 -12.17 -17.65
N ALA A 93 -1.09 -11.12 -17.09
CA ALA A 93 -2.30 -11.19 -16.28
C ALA A 93 -3.60 -10.99 -17.08
N ASP A 94 -3.51 -10.71 -18.39
CA ASP A 94 -4.64 -10.35 -19.27
C ASP A 94 -5.43 -9.12 -18.76
N ILE A 95 -4.70 -8.09 -18.33
CA ILE A 95 -5.24 -6.86 -17.76
C ILE A 95 -5.05 -5.71 -18.73
N ASP A 96 -6.04 -4.81 -18.80
CA ASP A 96 -5.89 -3.59 -19.58
C ASP A 96 -4.72 -2.73 -19.07
N ARG A 97 -3.83 -2.33 -19.99
CA ARG A 97 -2.62 -1.59 -19.63
C ARG A 97 -2.92 -0.23 -19.02
N ILE A 98 -3.98 0.45 -19.45
CA ILE A 98 -4.38 1.76 -18.91
C ILE A 98 -4.83 1.57 -17.47
N VAL A 99 -5.65 0.56 -17.22
CA VAL A 99 -6.10 0.17 -15.87
C VAL A 99 -4.92 -0.12 -14.94
N LEU A 100 -3.93 -0.91 -15.38
CA LEU A 100 -2.75 -1.20 -14.55
C LEU A 100 -1.90 0.07 -14.32
N ARG A 101 -1.69 0.90 -15.34
CA ARG A 101 -0.98 2.18 -15.21
C ARG A 101 -1.64 3.10 -14.19
N GLU A 102 -2.96 3.24 -14.23
CA GLU A 102 -3.72 4.03 -13.25
C GLU A 102 -3.56 3.47 -11.84
N ALA A 103 -3.65 2.15 -11.67
CA ALA A 103 -3.47 1.52 -10.37
C ALA A 103 -2.07 1.76 -9.79
N VAL A 104 -1.02 1.62 -10.62
CA VAL A 104 0.37 1.89 -10.21
C VAL A 104 0.57 3.38 -9.91
N CYS A 105 0.12 4.27 -10.79
CA CYS A 105 0.23 5.72 -10.55
C CYS A 105 -0.50 6.14 -9.28
N SER A 106 -1.69 5.58 -9.03
CA SER A 106 -2.44 5.83 -7.80
C SER A 106 -1.71 5.31 -6.56
N HIS A 107 -0.99 4.19 -6.67
CA HIS A 107 -0.20 3.64 -5.57
C HIS A 107 0.99 4.56 -5.23
N GLU A 108 1.75 5.00 -6.23
CA GLU A 108 2.89 5.90 -6.04
C GLU A 108 2.44 7.29 -5.53
N LEU A 109 1.30 7.79 -6.02
CA LEU A 109 0.67 9.00 -5.49
C LEU A 109 0.35 8.89 -3.99
N ALA A 110 -0.05 7.70 -3.53
CA ALA A 110 -0.29 7.49 -2.11
C ALA A 110 1.01 7.63 -1.28
N HIS A 111 2.15 7.17 -1.82
CA HIS A 111 3.44 7.34 -1.16
C HIS A 111 3.83 8.82 -1.03
N TYR A 112 3.64 9.61 -2.09
CA TYR A 112 3.78 11.07 -2.03
C TYR A 112 2.95 11.67 -0.90
N LEU A 113 1.66 11.36 -0.83
CA LEU A 113 0.77 11.91 0.19
C LEU A 113 1.19 11.50 1.61
N LEU A 114 1.60 10.25 1.80
CA LEU A 114 2.14 9.72 3.06
C LEU A 114 3.43 10.40 3.48
N GLU A 115 4.25 10.85 2.53
CA GLU A 115 5.44 11.63 2.80
C GLU A 115 5.11 13.07 3.21
N GLN A 116 4.28 13.77 2.44
CA GLN A 116 3.92 15.17 2.69
C GLN A 116 3.17 15.36 4.01
N ASN A 117 2.32 14.41 4.37
CA ASN A 117 1.61 14.40 5.63
C ASN A 117 1.78 13.05 6.31
N PRO A 118 2.86 12.84 7.09
CA PRO A 118 3.09 11.57 7.79
C PRO A 118 1.95 11.23 8.75
N PRO A 119 1.34 10.03 8.66
CA PRO A 119 0.32 9.63 9.63
C PRO A 119 0.96 9.32 10.99
N GLU A 120 0.20 9.49 12.06
CA GLU A 120 0.70 9.31 13.44
C GLU A 120 1.33 7.93 13.67
N TRP A 121 0.83 6.88 13.02
CA TRP A 121 1.36 5.52 13.17
C TRP A 121 2.74 5.33 12.56
N ARG A 122 3.25 6.28 11.75
CA ARG A 122 4.54 6.23 11.05
C ARG A 122 5.74 6.33 12.00
N ASP A 123 5.65 7.19 13.02
CA ASP A 123 6.78 7.56 13.88
C ASP A 123 6.64 7.13 15.35
N GLN A 124 5.67 6.27 15.66
CA GLN A 124 5.35 5.83 17.03
C GLN A 124 6.33 4.80 17.63
N TYR A 125 7.64 4.94 17.39
CA TYR A 125 8.61 4.26 18.26
C TYR A 125 8.84 5.13 19.49
N SER A 126 8.43 4.65 20.67
CA SER A 126 8.80 5.36 21.89
C SER A 126 10.34 5.39 22.02
N PRO A 127 10.95 6.42 22.64
CA PRO A 127 12.38 6.46 22.91
C PRO A 127 12.88 5.19 23.63
N ILE A 128 12.03 4.61 24.47
CA ILE A 128 12.30 3.35 25.19
C ILE A 128 12.31 2.17 24.21
N GLU A 129 11.41 2.10 23.22
CA GLU A 129 11.43 1.04 22.22
C GLU A 129 12.66 1.09 21.30
N ARG A 130 13.18 2.29 21.03
CA ARG A 130 14.47 2.46 20.34
C ARG A 130 15.63 1.87 21.14
N VAL A 131 15.65 2.07 22.47
CA VAL A 131 16.69 1.51 23.36
C VAL A 131 16.50 0.00 23.53
N LEU A 132 15.28 -0.48 23.72
CA LEU A 132 14.99 -1.91 23.92
C LEU A 132 15.28 -2.76 22.68
N ARG A 133 15.31 -2.17 21.48
CA ARG A 133 15.75 -2.84 20.24
C ARG A 133 17.22 -3.28 20.25
N TRP A 134 18.06 -2.66 21.08
CA TRP A 134 19.48 -3.04 21.24
C TRP A 134 19.66 -4.30 22.10
N LEU A 135 18.61 -4.73 22.80
CA LEU A 135 18.63 -5.92 23.63
C LEU A 135 17.98 -7.08 22.86
N PRO A 136 18.54 -8.30 22.90
CA PRO A 136 18.02 -9.49 22.20
C PRO A 136 16.72 -10.05 22.85
N LEU A 137 15.99 -9.22 23.60
CA LEU A 137 14.90 -9.61 24.48
C LEU A 137 13.49 -9.36 23.89
N ARG A 138 13.36 -8.81 22.68
CA ARG A 138 12.04 -8.53 22.07
C ARG A 138 11.89 -9.16 20.68
N ARG A 139 10.90 -10.07 20.55
CA ARG A 139 10.21 -10.30 19.27
C ARG A 139 9.39 -9.03 18.98
N THR A 140 9.74 -8.28 17.95
CA THR A 140 8.93 -7.14 17.51
C THR A 140 7.64 -7.68 16.90
N SER A 141 6.51 -7.57 17.62
CA SER A 141 5.17 -7.95 17.16
C SER A 141 4.54 -6.91 16.20
N ARG A 142 5.17 -5.74 16.04
CA ARG A 142 4.68 -4.65 15.19
C ARG A 142 5.16 -4.83 13.74
N PRO A 143 4.28 -4.64 12.73
CA PRO A 143 4.70 -4.59 11.33
C PRO A 143 5.81 -3.55 11.11
N SER A 144 6.64 -3.77 10.09
CA SER A 144 7.62 -2.75 9.68
C SER A 144 6.90 -1.49 9.19
N ARG A 145 7.53 -0.32 9.34
CA ARG A 145 7.02 0.94 8.79
C ARG A 145 6.69 0.80 7.30
N ARG A 146 7.62 0.22 6.54
CA ARG A 146 7.43 -0.06 5.11
C ARG A 146 6.15 -0.86 4.88
N SER A 147 5.94 -1.96 5.60
CA SER A 147 4.73 -2.78 5.45
C SER A 147 3.43 -2.01 5.71
N LEU A 148 3.42 -1.05 6.63
CA LEU A 148 2.25 -0.20 6.88
C LEU A 148 2.05 0.83 5.77
N GLU A 149 3.13 1.44 5.28
CA GLU A 149 3.08 2.39 4.15
C GLU A 149 2.56 1.71 2.88
N GLU A 150 3.10 0.54 2.53
CA GLU A 150 2.64 -0.28 1.38
C GLU A 150 1.15 -0.66 1.53
N CYS A 151 0.73 -1.02 2.76
CA CYS A 151 -0.67 -1.36 3.03
C CYS A 151 -1.61 -0.16 2.86
N ALA A 152 -1.20 1.03 3.34
CA ALA A 152 -1.93 2.26 3.14
C ALA A 152 -1.97 2.65 1.65
N ALA A 153 -0.85 2.55 0.93
CA ALA A 153 -0.75 2.86 -0.49
C ALA A 153 -1.62 1.93 -1.35
N HIS A 154 -1.62 0.63 -1.05
CA HIS A 154 -2.52 -0.31 -1.70
C HIS A 154 -3.99 0.03 -1.43
N SER A 155 -4.36 0.30 -0.17
CA SER A 155 -5.74 0.64 0.19
C SER A 155 -6.21 1.97 -0.39
N PHE A 156 -5.29 2.92 -0.56
CA PHE A 156 -5.54 4.16 -1.28
C PHE A 156 -5.88 3.86 -2.75
N ALA A 157 -5.03 3.10 -3.44
CA ALA A 157 -5.22 2.79 -4.86
C ALA A 157 -6.54 2.05 -5.11
N THR A 158 -6.87 1.04 -4.29
CA THR A 158 -8.15 0.32 -4.41
C THR A 158 -9.38 1.17 -4.13
N THR A 159 -9.21 2.28 -3.40
CA THR A 159 -10.32 3.21 -3.08
C THR A 159 -10.46 4.32 -4.10
N LEU A 160 -9.35 4.81 -4.66
CA LEU A 160 -9.35 5.88 -5.65
C LEU A 160 -9.79 5.35 -7.03
N VAL A 161 -9.23 4.21 -7.45
CA VAL A 161 -9.50 3.57 -8.75
C VAL A 161 -10.05 2.15 -8.57
N PRO A 162 -11.27 2.00 -8.00
CA PRO A 162 -11.81 0.69 -7.62
C PRO A 162 -12.09 -0.21 -8.83
N GLU A 163 -12.55 0.35 -9.95
CA GLU A 163 -12.81 -0.40 -11.19
C GLU A 163 -11.52 -1.02 -11.73
N SER A 164 -10.43 -0.25 -11.71
CA SER A 164 -9.11 -0.69 -12.13
C SER A 164 -8.60 -1.88 -11.30
N VAL A 165 -8.91 -1.94 -10.00
CA VAL A 165 -8.46 -3.04 -9.11
C VAL A 165 -9.39 -4.26 -9.13
N VAL A 166 -10.70 -4.08 -9.33
CA VAL A 166 -11.65 -5.20 -9.40
C VAL A 166 -11.34 -6.13 -10.58
N SER A 167 -10.86 -5.58 -11.70
CA SER A 167 -10.40 -6.37 -12.85
C SER A 167 -9.26 -7.34 -12.48
N PHE A 168 -8.31 -6.95 -11.61
CA PHE A 168 -7.25 -7.85 -11.13
C PHE A 168 -7.79 -9.03 -10.31
N ALA A 169 -8.77 -8.77 -9.44
CA ALA A 169 -9.28 -9.77 -8.50
C ALA A 169 -10.17 -10.83 -9.15
N GLN A 170 -10.83 -10.49 -10.27
CA GLN A 170 -11.73 -11.39 -11.00
C GLN A 170 -11.00 -12.35 -11.95
N GLN A 171 -9.82 -11.98 -12.44
CA GLN A 171 -9.03 -12.81 -13.37
C GLN A 171 -8.03 -13.76 -12.67
N SER A 172 -7.88 -13.63 -11.34
CA SER A 172 -7.00 -14.49 -10.52
C SER A 172 -7.72 -15.69 -9.88
N GLN A 173 -8.97 -15.99 -10.29
CA GLN A 173 -9.78 -17.15 -9.86
C GLN A 173 -9.90 -18.17 -10.99
#